data_AF-A0A1L3ZTA5-F1
#
_entry.id   AF-A0A1L3ZTA5-F1
#
_cell.length_a   1.000
_cell.length_b   1.000
_cell.length_c   1.000
_cell.angle_alpha   90.00
_cell.angle_beta   90.00
_cell.angle_gamma   90.00
#
_symmetry.space_group_name_H-M   'P 1'
#
loop_
_entity.id
_entity.type
_entity.pdbx_description
1 polymer ?
#
loop_
_entity_poly.entity_id
_entity_poly.type
_entity_poly.pdbx_seq_one_letter_code
_entity_poly.pdbx_strand_id
1 'polypeptide(L)'
;MARRHQGGPRSFTQATRTELQGVPELKAALEELGAEVATKIGVSANRKAAVMMRDKMKQAAPRSTGSTRKSWRRKDGSVQTADYGHLQDNLRASRRKARKEGSIVHLVTVGKAWWGLLVEYGTIKMAARPWMRPTFDANVQGAIDVQVEELNKGIRRAARRIKGAKVKGA
;
A
#
# COMPACT_ATOMS: atom_id res chain seq x y z
N MET A 1 -3.47 47.22 7.15
CA MET A 1 -2.28 46.34 7.24
C MET A 1 -2.74 44.90 7.47
N ALA A 2 -2.67 44.03 6.46
CA ALA A 2 -3.00 42.61 6.60
C ALA A 2 -1.76 41.80 6.21
N ARG A 3 -1.14 41.14 7.20
CA ARG A 3 0.06 40.32 6.98
C ARG A 3 -0.32 39.11 6.12
N ARG A 4 0.16 39.14 4.87
CA ARG A 4 0.09 38.04 3.91
C ARG A 4 0.92 36.89 4.50
N HIS A 5 0.26 35.85 5.00
CA HIS A 5 0.92 34.66 5.54
C HIS A 5 1.61 33.96 4.35
N GLN A 6 2.93 34.10 4.26
CA GLN A 6 3.73 33.39 3.28
C GLN A 6 3.66 31.89 3.60
N GLY A 7 2.98 31.13 2.75
CA GLY A 7 3.07 29.67 2.76
C GLY A 7 4.45 29.28 2.24
N GLY A 8 5.36 28.93 3.14
CA GLY A 8 6.68 28.43 2.77
C GLY A 8 6.60 27.19 1.86
N PRO A 9 7.65 26.91 1.07
CA PRO A 9 7.66 25.78 0.16
C PRO A 9 7.45 24.49 0.93
N ARG A 10 6.35 23.79 0.64
CA ARG A 10 6.08 22.45 1.17
C ARG A 10 7.14 21.52 0.61
N SER A 11 8.15 21.19 1.42
CA SER A 11 9.24 20.28 1.11
C SER A 11 8.73 18.83 0.94
N PHE A 12 8.08 18.55 -0.19
CA PHE A 12 7.63 17.21 -0.58
C PHE A 12 8.61 16.60 -1.59
N THR A 13 9.89 16.46 -1.26
CA THR A 13 10.81 15.66 -2.09
C THR A 13 12.04 15.21 -1.31
N GLN A 14 11.88 14.33 -0.33
CA GLN A 14 12.97 13.41 -0.02
C GLN A 14 12.64 12.10 -0.72
N ALA A 15 13.21 11.91 -1.91
CA ALA A 15 13.26 10.59 -2.52
C ALA A 15 14.24 9.78 -1.68
N THR A 16 13.73 8.88 -0.82
CA THR A 16 14.59 7.95 -0.09
C THR A 16 15.27 7.04 -1.11
N ARG A 17 16.57 7.25 -1.34
CA ARG A 17 17.39 6.35 -2.16
C ARG A 17 17.75 5.14 -1.31
N THR A 18 17.19 3.99 -1.67
CA THR A 18 17.56 2.70 -1.09
C THR A 18 18.46 1.96 -2.06
N GLU A 19 19.64 1.50 -1.60
CA GLU A 19 20.52 0.64 -2.38
C GLU A 19 20.16 -0.83 -2.13
N LEU A 20 19.95 -1.57 -3.22
CA LEU A 20 19.62 -3.00 -3.16
C LEU A 20 20.75 -3.79 -3.81
N GLN A 21 21.39 -4.65 -3.02
CA GLN A 21 22.39 -5.60 -3.50
C GLN A 21 21.67 -6.83 -4.08
N GLY A 22 22.24 -7.45 -5.12
CA GLY A 22 21.70 -8.71 -5.66
C GLY A 22 20.57 -8.57 -6.70
N VAL A 23 20.24 -7.36 -7.14
CA VAL A 23 19.18 -7.12 -8.13
C VAL A 23 19.48 -7.76 -9.50
N PRO A 24 20.72 -7.70 -10.05
CA PRO A 24 21.05 -8.37 -11.30
C PRO A 24 20.83 -9.89 -11.25
N GLU A 25 21.25 -10.53 -10.18
CA GLU A 25 21.12 -11.98 -9.96
C GLU A 25 19.65 -12.38 -9.83
N LEU A 26 18.87 -11.57 -9.11
CA LEU A 26 17.42 -11.75 -8.97
C LEU A 26 16.72 -11.63 -10.32
N LYS A 27 17.11 -10.66 -11.16
CA LYS A 27 16.55 -10.49 -12.50
C LYS A 27 16.83 -11.72 -13.36
N ALA A 28 18.08 -12.17 -13.40
CA ALA A 28 18.47 -13.36 -14.17
C ALA A 28 17.68 -14.61 -13.73
N ALA A 29 17.54 -14.82 -12.42
CA ALA A 29 16.77 -15.94 -11.87
C ALA A 29 15.27 -15.87 -12.23
N LEU A 30 14.68 -14.68 -12.34
CA LEU A 30 13.29 -14.52 -12.78
C LEU A 30 13.13 -14.75 -14.28
N GLU A 31 14.08 -14.30 -15.10
CA GLU A 31 14.07 -14.50 -16.56
C GLU A 31 14.15 -15.99 -16.92
N GLU A 32 14.97 -16.77 -16.21
CA GLU A 32 15.09 -18.23 -16.41
C GLU A 32 13.76 -18.98 -16.16
N LEU A 33 12.92 -18.48 -15.24
CA LEU A 33 11.65 -19.12 -14.88
C LEU A 33 10.51 -18.87 -15.88
N GLY A 34 10.71 -17.94 -16.82
CA GLY A 34 9.70 -17.49 -17.77
C GLY A 34 8.73 -16.45 -17.20
N ALA A 35 8.20 -15.60 -18.10
CA ALA A 35 7.43 -14.41 -17.76
C ALA A 35 6.17 -14.68 -16.91
N GLU A 36 5.46 -15.78 -17.17
CA GLU A 36 4.24 -16.12 -16.43
C GLU A 36 4.54 -16.46 -14.96
N VAL A 37 5.56 -17.29 -14.71
CA VAL A 37 5.96 -17.70 -13.37
C VAL A 37 6.55 -16.52 -12.61
N ALA A 38 7.43 -15.75 -13.26
CA ALA A 38 7.99 -14.52 -12.71
C ALA A 38 6.89 -13.52 -12.31
N THR A 39 5.88 -13.34 -13.15
CA THR A 39 4.73 -12.46 -12.86
C THR A 39 3.95 -12.95 -11.64
N LYS A 40 3.65 -14.25 -11.54
CA LYS A 40 2.93 -14.83 -10.39
C LYS A 40 3.71 -14.62 -9.08
N ILE A 41 5.02 -14.87 -9.10
CA ILE A 41 5.91 -14.64 -7.96
C ILE A 41 5.92 -13.16 -7.58
N GLY A 42 6.10 -12.26 -8.55
CA GLY A 42 6.09 -10.81 -8.32
C GLY A 42 4.76 -10.28 -7.78
N VAL A 43 3.62 -10.81 -8.25
CA VAL A 43 2.29 -10.47 -7.72
C VAL A 43 2.16 -10.88 -6.26
N SER A 44 2.62 -12.08 -5.92
CA SER A 44 2.60 -12.60 -4.54
C SER A 44 3.47 -11.75 -3.62
N ALA A 45 4.71 -11.46 -4.02
CA ALA A 45 5.65 -10.65 -3.25
C ALA A 45 5.11 -9.23 -3.02
N ASN A 46 4.64 -8.56 -4.08
CA ASN A 46 4.09 -7.21 -3.96
C ASN A 46 2.79 -7.17 -3.13
N ARG A 47 1.93 -8.19 -3.23
CA ARG A 47 0.75 -8.32 -2.37
C ARG A 47 1.14 -8.40 -0.90
N LYS A 48 2.15 -9.20 -0.55
CA LYS A 48 2.60 -9.37 0.84
C LYS A 48 3.19 -8.08 1.42
N ALA A 49 4.03 -7.39 0.65
CA ALA A 49 4.55 -6.08 1.02
C ALA A 49 3.41 -5.04 1.22
N ALA A 50 2.45 -4.98 0.31
CA ALA A 50 1.30 -4.08 0.44
C ALA A 50 0.39 -4.43 1.63
N VAL A 51 0.22 -5.71 1.96
CA VAL A 51 -0.53 -6.15 3.14
C VAL A 51 0.18 -5.74 4.42
N MET A 52 1.50 -5.92 4.51
CA MET A 52 2.29 -5.47 5.66
C MET A 52 2.14 -3.95 5.84
N MET A 53 2.32 -3.18 4.77
CA MET A 53 2.18 -1.72 4.80
C MET A 53 0.76 -1.29 5.22
N ARG A 54 -0.28 -1.95 4.71
CA ARG A 54 -1.68 -1.73 5.13
C ARG A 54 -1.83 -1.95 6.63
N ASP A 55 -1.25 -3.00 7.18
CA ASP A 55 -1.41 -3.34 8.60
C ASP A 55 -0.67 -2.35 9.51
N LYS A 56 0.51 -1.87 9.09
CA LYS A 56 1.19 -0.76 9.75
C LYS A 56 0.35 0.52 9.70
N MET A 57 -0.21 0.86 8.54
CA MET A 57 -1.09 2.01 8.38
C MET A 57 -2.37 1.89 9.22
N LYS A 58 -2.91 0.68 9.41
CA LYS A 58 -4.05 0.44 10.31
C LYS A 58 -3.71 0.73 11.76
N GLN A 59 -2.52 0.36 12.21
CA GLN A 59 -2.06 0.61 13.58
C GLN A 59 -1.86 2.10 13.85
N ALA A 60 -1.33 2.85 12.87
CA ALA A 60 -1.11 4.29 12.99
C ALA A 60 -2.37 5.14 12.77
N ALA A 61 -3.37 4.61 12.05
CA ALA A 61 -4.58 5.36 11.73
C ALA A 61 -5.36 5.76 12.99
N PRO A 62 -5.78 7.03 13.13
CA PRO A 62 -6.59 7.47 14.26
C PRO A 62 -7.90 6.70 14.37
N ARG A 63 -8.25 6.27 15.60
CA ARG A 63 -9.53 5.60 15.91
C ARG A 63 -10.39 6.49 16.79
N SER A 64 -11.64 6.69 16.36
CA SER A 64 -12.67 7.30 17.21
C SER A 64 -13.29 6.22 18.11
N THR A 65 -13.52 6.56 19.37
CA THR A 65 -14.25 5.71 20.35
C THR A 65 -15.76 5.87 20.26
N GLY A 66 -16.26 6.90 19.56
CA GLY A 66 -17.68 7.16 19.37
C GLY A 66 -18.31 6.35 18.23
N SER A 67 -19.65 6.39 18.17
CA SER A 67 -20.43 5.76 17.11
C SER A 67 -20.02 6.24 15.71
N THR A 68 -19.89 5.28 14.78
CA THR A 68 -19.60 5.54 13.35
C THR A 68 -20.87 5.87 12.56
N ARG A 69 -22.04 5.63 13.15
CA ARG A 69 -23.34 5.89 12.53
C ARG A 69 -23.59 7.39 12.47
N LYS A 70 -23.90 7.88 11.27
CA LYS A 70 -24.31 9.26 11.01
C LYS A 70 -25.74 9.26 10.51
N SER A 71 -26.58 10.12 11.06
CA SER A 71 -27.91 10.39 10.57
C SER A 71 -28.06 11.86 10.21
N TRP A 72 -28.83 12.15 9.16
CA TRP A 72 -29.18 13.50 8.78
C TRP A 72 -30.57 13.54 8.16
N ARG A 73 -31.28 14.64 8.41
CA ARG A 73 -32.61 14.88 7.87
C ARG A 73 -32.49 15.48 6.47
N ARG A 74 -33.23 14.92 5.52
CA ARG A 74 -33.36 15.46 4.16
C ARG A 74 -34.41 16.57 4.12
N LYS A 75 -34.41 17.33 3.03
CA LYS A 75 -35.38 18.43 2.80
C LYS A 75 -36.83 17.94 2.79
N ASP A 76 -37.07 16.70 2.34
CA ASP A 76 -38.39 16.04 2.34
C ASP A 76 -38.84 15.56 3.73
N GLY A 77 -38.05 15.80 4.77
CA GLY A 77 -38.35 15.38 6.14
C GLY A 77 -37.88 13.96 6.47
N SER A 78 -37.48 13.14 5.48
CA SER A 78 -36.97 11.78 5.71
C SER A 78 -35.61 11.79 6.43
N VAL A 79 -35.36 10.79 7.27
CA VAL A 79 -34.07 10.61 7.94
C VAL A 79 -33.25 9.58 7.16
N GLN A 80 -32.08 9.98 6.71
CA GLN A 80 -31.09 9.05 6.17
C GLN A 80 -30.06 8.71 7.23
N THR A 81 -29.57 7.48 7.15
CA THR A 81 -28.50 7.01 8.02
C THR A 81 -27.43 6.35 7.16
N ALA A 82 -26.17 6.62 7.48
CA ALA A 82 -25.02 5.91 6.93
C ALA A 82 -24.11 5.44 8.05
N ASP A 83 -23.55 4.25 7.86
CA ASP A 83 -22.46 3.74 8.68
C ASP A 83 -21.31 3.39 7.76
N TYR A 84 -20.22 4.15 7.90
CA TYR A 84 -19.02 3.96 7.11
C TYR A 84 -17.94 3.18 7.87
N GLY A 85 -18.19 2.78 9.12
CA GLY A 85 -17.22 2.12 9.99
C GLY A 85 -16.02 3.00 10.36
N HIS A 86 -15.02 2.41 11.01
CA HIS A 86 -13.80 3.14 11.37
C HIS A 86 -12.83 3.25 10.19
N LEU A 87 -11.97 4.27 10.21
CA LEU A 87 -10.92 4.47 9.22
C LEU A 87 -10.01 3.23 9.09
N GLN A 88 -9.61 2.66 10.22
CA GLN A 88 -8.78 1.45 10.30
C GLN A 88 -9.41 0.27 9.54
N ASP A 89 -10.72 0.08 9.69
CA ASP A 89 -11.46 -1.04 9.10
C ASP A 89 -11.69 -0.87 7.60
N ASN A 90 -11.47 0.33 7.06
CA ASN A 90 -11.63 0.65 5.64
C ASN A 90 -10.34 0.54 4.83
N LEU A 91 -9.16 0.43 5.47
CA LEU A 91 -7.88 0.29 4.77
C LEU A 91 -7.83 -1.00 3.95
N ARG A 92 -7.49 -0.90 2.67
CA ARG A 92 -7.41 -2.03 1.72
C ARG A 92 -6.08 -2.03 0.99
N ALA A 93 -5.48 -3.20 0.86
CA ALA A 93 -4.41 -3.46 -0.09
C ALA A 93 -5.03 -4.08 -1.35
N SER A 94 -4.87 -3.46 -2.52
CA SER A 94 -5.49 -3.92 -3.76
C SER A 94 -4.55 -3.79 -4.94
N ARG A 95 -4.67 -4.72 -5.91
CA ARG A 95 -3.93 -4.62 -7.17
C ARG A 95 -4.53 -3.53 -8.05
N ARG A 96 -3.68 -2.86 -8.83
CA ARG A 96 -4.10 -1.99 -9.94
C ARG A 96 -3.47 -2.46 -11.25
N LYS A 97 -4.14 -2.13 -12.35
CA LYS A 97 -3.59 -2.29 -13.69
C LYS A 97 -2.35 -1.39 -13.77
N ALA A 98 -1.21 -1.98 -14.11
CA ALA A 98 0.00 -1.23 -14.33
C ALA A 98 -0.13 -0.41 -15.63
N ARG A 99 0.49 0.77 -15.65
CA ARG A 99 0.56 1.61 -16.85
C ARG A 99 1.75 1.26 -17.76
N LYS A 100 2.75 0.59 -17.20
CA LYS A 100 3.97 0.17 -17.88
C LYS A 100 3.99 -1.36 -17.94
N GLU A 101 4.45 -1.88 -19.06
CA GLU A 101 4.63 -3.32 -19.25
C GLU A 101 5.63 -3.89 -18.23
N GLY A 102 5.45 -5.13 -17.81
CA GLY A 102 6.29 -5.79 -16.80
C GLY A 102 6.18 -5.22 -15.37
N SER A 103 5.35 -4.20 -15.14
CA SER A 103 5.17 -3.59 -13.82
C SER A 103 4.01 -4.22 -13.05
N ILE A 104 4.16 -4.33 -11.72
CA ILE A 104 3.12 -4.83 -10.82
C ILE A 104 2.83 -3.74 -9.80
N VAL A 105 1.58 -3.26 -9.76
CA VAL A 105 1.17 -2.17 -8.87
C VAL A 105 0.17 -2.68 -7.83
N HIS A 106 0.50 -2.49 -6.56
CA HIS A 106 -0.43 -2.60 -5.45
C HIS A 106 -0.57 -1.24 -4.77
N LEU A 107 -1.80 -0.91 -4.38
CA LEU A 107 -2.13 0.29 -3.64
C LEU A 107 -2.65 -0.08 -2.27
N VAL A 108 -2.24 0.69 -1.26
CA VAL A 108 -2.95 0.77 0.00
C VAL A 108 -3.89 1.99 -0.08
N THR A 109 -5.19 1.77 0.09
CA THR A 109 -6.22 2.81 -0.04
C THR A 109 -7.08 2.88 1.22
N VAL A 110 -7.69 4.05 1.44
CA VAL A 110 -8.64 4.29 2.55
C VAL A 110 -10.03 3.70 2.32
N GLY A 111 -10.25 2.92 1.24
CA GLY A 111 -11.55 2.29 0.96
C GLY A 111 -12.70 3.31 0.90
N LYS A 112 -13.76 3.07 1.69
CA LYS A 112 -14.90 4.00 1.81
C LYS A 112 -14.64 5.16 2.77
N ALA A 113 -13.53 5.13 3.51
CA ALA A 113 -13.14 6.17 4.46
C ALA A 113 -12.42 7.34 3.79
N TRP A 114 -13.08 7.96 2.81
CA TRP A 114 -12.54 9.12 2.07
C TRP A 114 -12.12 10.27 3.00
N TRP A 115 -12.78 10.42 4.16
CA TRP A 115 -12.42 11.41 5.18
C TRP A 115 -11.05 11.15 5.81
N GLY A 116 -10.47 9.95 5.68
CA GLY A 116 -9.12 9.65 6.15
C GLY A 116 -8.03 10.51 5.50
N LEU A 117 -8.25 10.95 4.25
CA LEU A 117 -7.36 11.90 3.57
C LEU A 117 -7.47 13.31 4.17
N LEU A 118 -8.66 13.70 4.63
CA LEU A 118 -8.86 14.97 5.33
C LEU A 118 -8.19 14.96 6.70
N VAL A 119 -8.13 13.80 7.36
CA VAL A 119 -7.36 13.63 8.60
C VAL A 119 -5.87 13.74 8.31
N GLU A 120 -5.37 13.12 7.24
CA GLU A 120 -3.96 13.18 6.84
C GLU A 120 -3.47 14.62 6.60
N TYR A 121 -4.21 15.38 5.79
CA TYR A 121 -3.77 16.69 5.31
C TYR A 121 -4.40 17.89 6.03
N GLY A 122 -5.42 17.66 6.86
CA GLY A 122 -6.19 18.71 7.49
C GLY A 122 -7.21 19.35 6.54
N THR A 123 -7.97 20.30 7.09
CA THR A 123 -8.95 21.13 6.38
C THR A 123 -8.88 22.56 6.92
N ILE A 124 -9.63 23.49 6.32
CA ILE A 124 -9.75 24.87 6.84
C ILE A 124 -10.21 24.89 8.31
N LYS A 125 -10.96 23.88 8.75
CA LYS A 125 -11.57 23.80 10.09
C LYS A 125 -10.87 22.82 11.04
N MET A 126 -9.80 22.16 10.60
CA MET A 126 -9.14 21.09 11.38
C MET A 126 -7.67 20.96 10.98
N ALA A 127 -6.76 20.99 11.95
CA ALA A 127 -5.34 20.74 11.69
C ALA A 127 -5.08 19.33 11.15
N ALA A 128 -4.02 19.19 10.35
CA ALA A 128 -3.56 17.91 9.84
C ALA A 128 -3.12 16.98 10.98
N ARG A 129 -3.43 15.70 10.86
CA ARG A 129 -2.95 14.62 11.74
C ARG A 129 -2.33 13.53 10.87
N PRO A 130 -1.11 13.73 10.33
CA PRO A 130 -0.48 12.79 9.42
C PRO A 130 -0.30 11.43 10.08
N TRP A 131 -0.70 10.37 9.39
CA TRP A 131 -0.63 8.99 9.86
C TRP A 131 -0.22 8.03 8.74
N MET A 132 -0.61 8.32 7.49
CA MET A 132 -0.32 7.45 6.36
C MET A 132 1.10 7.68 5.84
N ARG A 133 1.48 8.93 5.55
CA ARG A 133 2.80 9.23 4.99
C ARG A 133 3.95 8.92 5.95
N PRO A 134 3.90 9.32 7.24
CA PRO A 134 4.96 8.97 8.19
C PRO A 134 5.12 7.46 8.36
N THR A 135 4.00 6.72 8.35
CA THR A 135 4.02 5.26 8.43
C THR A 135 4.68 4.63 7.20
N PHE A 136 4.41 5.17 6.01
CA PHE A 136 5.06 4.71 4.79
C PHE A 136 6.58 4.92 4.86
N ASP A 137 7.00 6.14 5.17
CA ASP A 137 8.43 6.50 5.19
C ASP A 137 9.19 5.66 6.24
N ALA A 138 8.59 5.39 7.40
CA ALA A 138 9.18 4.56 8.45
C ALA A 138 9.22 3.05 8.13
N ASN A 139 8.40 2.55 7.20
CA ASN A 139 8.26 1.11 6.93
C ASN A 139 8.61 0.71 5.49
N VAL A 140 9.10 1.65 4.66
CA VAL A 140 9.41 1.39 3.25
C VAL A 140 10.48 0.30 3.11
N GLN A 141 11.52 0.33 3.94
CA GLN A 141 12.58 -0.68 3.91
C GLN A 141 12.05 -2.07 4.26
N GLY A 142 11.27 -2.18 5.35
CA GLY A 142 10.66 -3.47 5.72
C GLY A 142 9.72 -4.02 4.65
N ALA A 143 9.07 -3.16 3.85
CA ALA A 143 8.25 -3.61 2.74
C ALA A 143 9.09 -4.16 1.58
N ILE A 144 10.25 -3.55 1.33
CA ILE A 144 11.22 -4.06 0.36
C ILE A 144 11.78 -5.41 0.82
N ASP A 145 12.13 -5.54 2.09
CA ASP A 145 12.69 -6.78 2.64
C ASP A 145 11.68 -7.94 2.52
N VAL A 146 10.41 -7.70 2.87
CA VAL A 146 9.30 -8.67 2.68
C VAL A 146 9.14 -9.04 1.21
N GLN A 147 9.30 -8.08 0.30
CA GLN A 147 9.21 -8.32 -1.14
C GLN A 147 10.36 -9.22 -1.61
N VAL A 148 11.61 -8.90 -1.27
CA VAL A 148 12.81 -9.67 -1.62
C VAL A 148 12.71 -11.09 -1.06
N GLU A 149 12.30 -11.25 0.20
CA GLU A 149 12.10 -12.55 0.82
C GLU A 149 11.10 -13.41 0.04
N GLU A 150 9.97 -12.84 -0.39
CA GLU A 150 8.98 -13.60 -1.16
C GLU A 150 9.38 -13.89 -2.59
N LEU A 151 10.12 -13.00 -3.23
CA LEU A 151 10.69 -13.29 -4.54
C LEU A 151 11.62 -14.49 -4.44
N ASN A 152 12.55 -14.50 -3.47
CA ASN A 152 13.47 -15.60 -3.23
C ASN A 152 12.74 -16.93 -2.91
N LYS A 153 11.72 -16.90 -2.05
CA LYS A 153 10.89 -18.08 -1.75
C LYS A 153 10.13 -18.56 -2.98
N GLY A 154 9.61 -17.66 -3.80
CA GLY A 154 8.94 -17.97 -5.06
C GLY A 154 9.87 -18.65 -6.06
N ILE A 155 11.05 -18.07 -6.27
CA ILE A 155 12.09 -18.59 -7.19
C ILE A 155 12.53 -19.98 -6.76
N ARG A 156 12.87 -20.18 -5.48
CA ARG A 156 13.28 -21.50 -4.95
C ARG A 156 12.19 -22.56 -5.16
N ARG A 157 10.91 -22.21 -4.94
CA ARG A 157 9.79 -23.12 -5.19
C ARG A 157 9.64 -23.47 -6.67
N ALA A 158 9.76 -22.47 -7.55
CA ALA A 158 9.69 -22.67 -8.98
C ALA A 158 10.84 -23.55 -9.51
N ALA A 159 12.08 -23.28 -9.08
CA ALA A 159 13.25 -24.08 -9.42
C ALA A 159 13.11 -25.56 -8.97
N ARG A 160 12.61 -25.80 -7.75
CA ARG A 160 12.32 -27.17 -7.26
C ARG A 160 11.28 -27.87 -8.13
N ARG A 161 10.23 -27.16 -8.56
CA ARG A 161 9.19 -27.71 -9.44
C ARG A 161 9.74 -28.10 -10.81
N ILE A 162 10.62 -27.28 -11.39
CA ILE A 162 11.27 -27.57 -12.67
C ILE A 162 12.18 -28.80 -12.54
N LYS A 163 13.01 -28.86 -11.48
CA LYS A 163 13.86 -30.05 -11.22
C LYS A 163 13.03 -31.31 -11.03
N GLY A 164 11.98 -31.26 -10.22
CA GLY A 164 11.09 -32.41 -9.99
C GLY A 164 10.31 -32.86 -11.24
N ALA A 165 9.94 -31.94 -12.13
CA ALA A 165 9.31 -32.27 -13.41
C ALA A 165 10.28 -32.99 -14.36
N LYS A 166 11.54 -32.56 -14.42
CA LYS A 166 12.59 -33.24 -15.22
C LYS A 166 12.88 -34.66 -14.72
N VAL A 167 12.83 -34.89 -13.42
CA VAL A 167 13.08 -36.22 -12.81
C VAL A 167 11.94 -37.22 -13.06
N LYS A 168 10.70 -36.75 -13.26
CA LYS A 168 9.54 -37.64 -13.53
C LYS A 168 9.31 -37.96 -15.02
N GLY A 169 10.00 -37.24 -15.91
CA GLY A 169 9.88 -37.41 -17.36
C GLY A 169 11.08 -38.12 -18.01
N ALA A 170 12.05 -38.57 -17.21
CA ALA A 170 13.15 -39.44 -17.59
C ALA A 170 12.93 -40.81 -16.94
#